data_AF-A0A151DZF7-F1
#
_entry.id   AF-A0A151DZF7-F1
#
_cell.length_a   1.000
_cell.length_b   1.000
_cell.length_c   1.000
_cell.angle_alpha   90.00
_cell.angle_beta   90.00
_cell.angle_gamma   90.00
#
_symmetry.space_group_name_H-M   'P 1'
#
loop_
_entity.id
_entity.type
_entity.pdbx_description
1 polymer ?
#
loop_
_entity_poly.entity_id
_entity_poly.type
_entity_poly.pdbx_seq_one_letter_code
_entity_poly.pdbx_strand_id
1 'polypeptide(L)'
;MKKRLFKLFVYLLLIGALFVGLPDSLSADQDGDYTYITNGIPLVATITGYTGTGGKITIPSTLGGYPTVHIGDNTFNVCPTLTSVIIPDSVMTIGAGAFNSCNNLTSVTIPSSVTTIGHYAFYFCNSLTSVILPSSVITIEDFAFYYCLSLSTVTIGSGVVTIGDYAFYSCTSLSSLIIGSSVTTIGHAAFSCCTSLTSVSIPRSVTTIGSEAFSYCTSLSSLTFLGLVAPENVGDEWISDTPAEIRGHAYTTSNFPVQGDNWNGLTMGAPIGGENTPPVAGFTYTPPNPSVNQTIAFNASTSYDSDGSIILYEWDWNNDGVFEESYTIPTTTHSWTLADNYPILVRVTDNAGATSTKSITVPVGRGRGGDKGTPGFELVFVLGAITASILFLKKKRDIQTS
;
A
#
# COMPACT_ATOMS: atom_id res chain seq x y z
N MET A 1 -28.64 -18.75 2.65
CA MET A 1 -29.16 -18.09 1.44
C MET A 1 -30.31 -17.10 1.65
N LYS A 2 -31.22 -17.27 2.62
CA LYS A 2 -32.38 -16.34 2.77
C LYS A 2 -32.11 -14.99 3.47
N LYS A 3 -30.97 -14.79 4.14
CA LYS A 3 -30.57 -13.48 4.73
C LYS A 3 -29.81 -12.55 3.75
N ARG A 4 -29.28 -13.08 2.64
CA ARG A 4 -28.63 -12.26 1.60
C ARG A 4 -29.65 -11.62 0.64
N LEU A 5 -30.83 -12.21 0.47
CA LEU A 5 -31.90 -11.65 -0.36
C LEU A 5 -32.64 -10.47 0.29
N PHE A 6 -32.68 -10.38 1.62
CA PHE A 6 -33.36 -9.28 2.32
C PHE A 6 -32.53 -7.98 2.35
N LYS A 7 -31.19 -8.09 2.38
CA LYS A 7 -30.30 -6.93 2.17
C LYS A 7 -30.33 -6.41 0.71
N LEU A 8 -30.57 -7.30 -0.26
CA LEU A 8 -30.70 -6.93 -1.67
C LEU A 8 -32.07 -6.25 -1.98
N PHE A 9 -33.12 -6.55 -1.22
CA PHE A 9 -34.45 -5.97 -1.42
C PHE A 9 -34.63 -4.60 -0.75
N VAL A 10 -33.88 -4.30 0.31
CA VAL A 10 -33.84 -2.94 0.92
C VAL A 10 -33.05 -1.96 0.04
N TYR A 11 -32.11 -2.46 -0.76
CA TYR A 11 -31.36 -1.65 -1.74
C TYR A 11 -32.19 -1.27 -2.99
N LEU A 12 -33.22 -2.05 -3.32
CA LEU A 12 -34.07 -1.82 -4.50
C LEU A 12 -35.29 -0.92 -4.26
N LEU A 13 -35.62 -0.60 -3.01
CA LEU A 13 -36.80 0.20 -2.64
C LEU A 13 -36.50 1.68 -2.34
N LEU A 14 -35.23 2.09 -2.37
CA LEU A 14 -34.80 3.50 -2.24
C LEU A 14 -34.58 4.21 -3.59
N ILE A 15 -34.88 3.55 -4.72
CA ILE A 15 -34.78 4.13 -6.08
C ILE A 15 -36.08 4.88 -6.49
N GLY A 16 -37.12 4.83 -5.66
CA GLY A 16 -38.36 5.58 -5.87
C GLY A 16 -38.38 6.89 -5.08
N ALA A 17 -38.14 8.00 -5.77
CA ALA A 17 -38.26 9.39 -5.31
C ALA A 17 -37.04 10.00 -4.62
N LEU A 18 -36.07 10.41 -5.44
CA LEU A 18 -35.51 11.77 -5.39
C LEU A 18 -34.91 12.08 -6.77
N PHE A 19 -35.78 12.45 -7.73
CA PHE A 19 -35.32 13.15 -8.93
C PHE A 19 -35.05 14.60 -8.50
N VAL A 20 -33.89 14.81 -7.88
CA VAL A 20 -33.27 16.13 -7.78
C VAL A 20 -32.28 16.17 -8.93
N GLY A 21 -32.40 17.19 -9.79
CA GLY A 21 -31.82 17.24 -11.12
C GLY A 21 -30.42 16.66 -11.21
N LEU A 22 -30.22 15.75 -12.17
CA LEU A 22 -28.88 15.45 -12.67
C LEU A 22 -28.26 16.79 -13.07
N PRO A 23 -27.16 17.24 -12.46
CA PRO A 23 -26.43 18.35 -13.04
C PRO A 23 -25.89 17.87 -14.38
N ASP A 24 -26.54 18.31 -15.45
CA ASP A 24 -25.94 18.43 -16.77
C ASP A 24 -24.74 19.38 -16.65
N SER A 25 -23.56 18.85 -16.33
CA SER A 25 -22.25 19.32 -16.83
C SER A 25 -21.08 18.72 -16.03
N LEU A 26 -20.00 18.40 -16.75
CA LEU A 26 -18.62 18.27 -16.26
C LEU A 26 -18.07 19.63 -15.72
N SER A 27 -18.89 20.43 -15.02
CA SER A 27 -18.38 21.66 -14.40
C SER A 27 -17.70 21.29 -13.09
N ALA A 28 -16.44 21.69 -12.93
CA ALA A 28 -15.76 21.58 -11.66
C ALA A 28 -16.56 22.32 -10.57
N ASP A 29 -16.91 21.61 -9.51
CA ASP A 29 -17.51 22.17 -8.30
C ASP A 29 -16.41 22.51 -7.29
N GLN A 30 -16.74 23.27 -6.25
CA GLN A 30 -15.79 23.71 -5.24
C GLN A 30 -16.27 23.38 -3.82
N ASP A 31 -15.41 22.77 -3.03
CA ASP A 31 -15.63 22.49 -1.60
C ASP A 31 -14.39 22.96 -0.82
N GLY A 32 -14.53 24.13 -0.20
CA GLY A 32 -13.42 24.84 0.46
C GLY A 32 -12.29 25.17 -0.52
N ASP A 33 -11.10 24.64 -0.20
CA ASP A 33 -9.86 24.86 -0.96
C ASP A 33 -9.71 23.92 -2.18
N TYR A 34 -10.68 23.02 -2.41
CA TYR A 34 -10.60 22.00 -3.45
C TYR A 34 -11.62 22.23 -4.55
N THR A 35 -11.18 22.11 -5.80
CA THR A 35 -12.10 21.94 -6.94
C THR A 35 -12.16 20.46 -7.32
N TYR A 36 -13.34 19.99 -7.72
CA TYR A 36 -13.55 18.58 -8.01
C TYR A 36 -14.63 18.37 -9.08
N ILE A 37 -14.58 17.23 -9.75
CA ILE A 37 -15.66 16.73 -10.62
C ILE A 37 -16.22 15.44 -10.03
N THR A 38 -17.45 15.10 -10.40
CA THR A 38 -18.06 13.81 -10.03
C THR A 38 -18.29 12.94 -11.26
N ASN A 39 -17.97 11.65 -11.13
CA ASN A 39 -18.11 10.66 -12.19
C ASN A 39 -18.42 9.27 -11.61
N GLY A 40 -18.90 8.35 -12.46
CA GLY A 40 -19.17 6.96 -12.10
C GLY A 40 -20.56 6.69 -11.50
N ILE A 41 -20.83 5.41 -11.23
CA ILE A 41 -22.03 4.92 -10.53
C ILE A 41 -21.58 3.86 -9.51
N PRO A 42 -21.59 4.15 -8.20
CA PRO A 42 -22.02 5.41 -7.56
C PRO A 42 -21.11 6.59 -7.95
N LEU A 43 -21.63 7.81 -7.80
CA LEU A 43 -20.84 9.02 -8.01
C LEU A 43 -19.72 9.11 -6.97
N VAL A 44 -18.51 9.37 -7.43
CA VAL A 44 -17.32 9.64 -6.62
C VAL A 44 -16.71 10.98 -7.02
N ALA A 45 -15.98 11.62 -6.10
CA ALA A 45 -15.27 12.86 -6.37
C ALA A 45 -13.84 12.60 -6.86
N THR A 46 -13.48 13.29 -7.94
CA THR A 46 -12.10 13.45 -8.43
C THR A 46 -11.65 14.87 -8.16
N ILE A 47 -10.63 15.06 -7.34
CA ILE A 47 -10.04 16.39 -7.11
C ILE A 47 -9.37 16.83 -8.41
N THR A 48 -9.64 18.06 -8.85
CA THR A 48 -9.08 18.64 -10.09
C THR A 48 -8.24 19.87 -9.83
N GLY A 49 -8.21 20.37 -8.60
CA GLY A 49 -7.39 21.51 -8.24
C GLY A 49 -7.42 21.81 -6.74
N TYR A 50 -6.42 22.54 -6.31
CA TYR A 50 -6.26 22.99 -4.94
C TYR A 50 -5.83 24.46 -4.91
N THR A 51 -6.57 25.30 -4.18
CA THR A 51 -6.31 26.74 -4.04
C THR A 51 -5.97 27.14 -2.60
N GLY A 52 -5.78 26.16 -1.71
CA GLY A 52 -5.49 26.42 -0.30
C GLY A 52 -4.08 26.96 -0.08
N THR A 53 -3.83 27.39 1.15
CA THR A 53 -2.58 28.07 1.53
C THR A 53 -1.34 27.15 1.55
N GLY A 54 -1.54 25.83 1.56
CA GLY A 54 -0.48 24.81 1.61
C GLY A 54 -0.15 24.37 3.03
N GLY A 55 1.13 24.12 3.31
CA GLY A 55 1.61 23.58 4.57
C GLY A 55 1.33 22.08 4.70
N LYS A 56 0.97 21.64 5.91
CA LYS A 56 0.50 20.28 6.16
C LYS A 56 -1.00 20.22 5.87
N ILE A 57 -1.40 19.40 4.91
CA ILE A 57 -2.81 19.20 4.55
C ILE A 57 -3.25 17.76 4.80
N THR A 58 -4.54 17.61 5.09
CA THR A 58 -5.25 16.33 5.01
C THR A 58 -6.28 16.48 3.89
N ILE A 59 -6.21 15.60 2.89
CA ILE A 59 -7.19 15.59 1.81
C ILE A 59 -8.53 15.10 2.38
N PRO A 60 -9.66 15.79 2.11
CA PRO A 60 -10.97 15.36 2.60
C PRO A 60 -11.35 13.99 2.02
N SER A 61 -11.85 13.08 2.87
CA SER A 61 -12.40 11.79 2.42
C SER A 61 -13.73 11.92 1.69
N THR A 62 -14.36 13.11 1.73
CA THR A 62 -15.53 13.47 0.95
C THR A 62 -15.44 14.91 0.44
N LEU A 63 -15.92 15.16 -0.77
CA LEU A 63 -16.12 16.49 -1.35
C LEU A 63 -17.55 16.60 -1.88
N GLY A 64 -18.29 17.63 -1.47
CA GLY A 64 -19.71 17.79 -1.84
C GLY A 64 -20.62 16.65 -1.39
N GLY A 65 -20.22 15.90 -0.35
CA GLY A 65 -20.91 14.69 0.10
C GLY A 65 -20.59 13.42 -0.68
N TYR A 66 -19.75 13.47 -1.70
CA TYR A 66 -19.27 12.31 -2.46
C TYR A 66 -17.93 11.81 -1.92
N PRO A 67 -17.69 10.49 -1.84
CA PRO A 67 -16.38 9.95 -1.47
C PRO A 67 -15.28 10.46 -2.41
N THR A 68 -14.17 10.92 -1.85
CA THR A 68 -12.99 11.35 -2.61
C THR A 68 -12.18 10.14 -3.01
N VAL A 69 -12.23 9.75 -4.28
CA VAL A 69 -11.61 8.51 -4.76
C VAL A 69 -10.39 8.77 -5.63
N HIS A 70 -10.29 9.95 -6.24
CA HIS A 70 -9.21 10.26 -7.17
C HIS A 70 -8.58 11.61 -6.83
N ILE A 71 -7.25 11.64 -6.78
CA ILE A 71 -6.49 12.89 -6.95
C ILE A 71 -6.21 13.00 -8.45
N GLY A 72 -6.85 13.95 -9.13
CA GLY A 72 -6.73 14.11 -10.57
C GLY A 72 -5.37 14.67 -10.98
N ASP A 73 -5.15 14.67 -12.28
CA ASP A 73 -3.90 15.12 -12.87
C ASP A 73 -3.61 16.58 -12.50
N ASN A 74 -2.33 16.85 -12.19
CA ASN A 74 -1.83 18.18 -11.86
C ASN A 74 -2.53 18.90 -10.69
N THR A 75 -3.29 18.20 -9.85
CA THR A 75 -4.10 18.81 -8.76
C THR A 75 -3.30 19.75 -7.85
N PHE A 76 -2.09 19.35 -7.46
CA PHE A 76 -1.16 20.11 -6.63
C PHE A 76 0.12 20.49 -7.41
N ASN A 77 0.05 20.60 -8.73
CA ASN A 77 1.20 20.94 -9.56
C ASN A 77 1.80 22.29 -9.15
N VAL A 78 3.14 22.33 -9.01
CA VAL A 78 3.91 23.51 -8.63
C VAL A 78 3.32 24.16 -7.37
N CYS A 79 3.07 23.35 -6.32
CA CYS A 79 2.61 23.85 -5.02
C CYS A 79 3.80 24.02 -4.05
N PRO A 80 4.54 25.15 -4.09
CA PRO A 80 5.74 25.33 -3.27
C PRO A 80 5.43 25.50 -1.79
N THR A 81 4.19 25.76 -1.38
CA THR A 81 3.85 25.93 0.03
C THR A 81 3.52 24.61 0.72
N LEU A 82 3.27 23.53 -0.05
CA LEU A 82 2.90 22.22 0.48
C LEU A 82 4.11 21.55 1.14
N THR A 83 3.97 21.14 2.41
CA THR A 83 5.05 20.52 3.19
C THR A 83 4.76 19.08 3.60
N SER A 84 3.48 18.71 3.74
CA SER A 84 3.06 17.36 4.09
C SER A 84 1.64 17.08 3.60
N VAL A 85 1.39 15.87 3.11
CA VAL A 85 0.05 15.44 2.63
C VAL A 85 -0.34 14.13 3.28
N ILE A 86 -1.53 14.13 3.90
CA ILE A 86 -2.21 12.92 4.34
C ILE A 86 -3.33 12.63 3.34
N ILE A 87 -3.19 11.54 2.59
CA ILE A 87 -4.18 11.07 1.62
C ILE A 87 -5.11 10.08 2.35
N PRO A 88 -6.45 10.25 2.30
CA PRO A 88 -7.38 9.37 3.02
C PRO A 88 -7.55 8.02 2.32
N ASP A 89 -7.91 6.98 3.09
CA ASP A 89 -8.11 5.60 2.60
C ASP A 89 -9.22 5.43 1.55
N SER A 90 -9.97 6.48 1.24
CA SER A 90 -10.94 6.47 0.13
C SER A 90 -10.28 6.65 -1.24
N VAL A 91 -9.07 7.20 -1.30
CA VAL A 91 -8.38 7.52 -2.56
C VAL A 91 -7.73 6.28 -3.17
N MET A 92 -8.12 5.94 -4.39
CA MET A 92 -7.62 4.77 -5.13
C MET A 92 -6.54 5.11 -6.15
N THR A 93 -6.47 6.36 -6.62
CA THR A 93 -5.52 6.75 -7.67
C THR A 93 -4.91 8.12 -7.42
N ILE A 94 -3.60 8.23 -7.66
CA ILE A 94 -2.87 9.49 -7.73
C ILE A 94 -2.56 9.77 -9.20
N GLY A 95 -3.17 10.81 -9.75
CA GLY A 95 -3.09 11.17 -11.16
C GLY A 95 -1.71 11.66 -11.61
N ALA A 96 -1.57 11.82 -12.92
CA ALA A 96 -0.33 12.25 -13.54
C ALA A 96 0.04 13.67 -13.09
N GLY A 97 1.29 13.87 -12.68
CA GLY A 97 1.77 15.17 -12.22
C GLY A 97 1.08 15.70 -10.96
N ALA A 98 0.31 14.89 -10.23
CA ALA A 98 -0.54 15.34 -9.12
C ALA A 98 0.19 16.20 -8.09
N PHE A 99 1.44 15.87 -7.77
CA PHE A 99 2.32 16.62 -6.86
C PHE A 99 3.62 17.09 -7.54
N ASN A 100 3.65 17.15 -8.88
CA ASN A 100 4.83 17.60 -9.61
C ASN A 100 5.31 18.97 -9.14
N SER A 101 6.61 19.12 -8.88
CA SER A 101 7.30 20.34 -8.47
C SER A 101 6.80 20.90 -7.14
N CYS A 102 6.22 20.06 -6.27
CA CYS A 102 6.00 20.37 -4.85
C CYS A 102 7.34 20.35 -4.09
N ASN A 103 8.22 21.31 -4.38
CA ASN A 103 9.61 21.32 -3.93
C ASN A 103 9.80 21.27 -2.41
N ASN A 104 8.83 21.72 -1.61
CA ASN A 104 8.89 21.72 -0.14
C ASN A 104 8.14 20.54 0.50
N LEU A 105 7.55 19.64 -0.29
CA LEU A 105 6.87 18.45 0.23
C LEU A 105 7.91 17.52 0.86
N THR A 106 7.85 17.37 2.18
CA THR A 106 8.81 16.55 2.95
C THR A 106 8.32 15.14 3.24
N SER A 107 6.99 14.96 3.25
CA SER A 107 6.33 13.69 3.58
C SER A 107 4.99 13.55 2.86
N VAL A 108 4.71 12.35 2.37
CA VAL A 108 3.40 11.93 1.87
C VAL A 108 3.06 10.58 2.47
N THR A 109 1.83 10.43 2.97
CA THR A 109 1.30 9.12 3.38
C THR A 109 0.42 8.60 2.25
N ILE A 110 0.84 7.53 1.59
CA ILE A 110 0.10 6.86 0.51
C ILE A 110 -0.70 5.72 1.13
N PRO A 111 -2.04 5.76 1.15
CA PRO A 111 -2.86 4.74 1.78
C PRO A 111 -2.93 3.48 0.90
N SER A 112 -3.22 2.36 1.55
CA SER A 112 -3.37 1.03 0.96
C SER A 112 -4.57 0.86 0.01
N SER A 113 -5.42 1.86 -0.13
CA SER A 113 -6.42 1.90 -1.20
C SER A 113 -5.83 2.35 -2.54
N VAL A 114 -4.67 3.04 -2.54
CA VAL A 114 -4.01 3.47 -3.76
C VAL A 114 -3.46 2.25 -4.50
N THR A 115 -3.83 2.15 -5.77
CA THR A 115 -3.41 1.05 -6.67
C THR A 115 -2.47 1.52 -7.78
N THR A 116 -2.47 2.82 -8.09
CA THR A 116 -1.68 3.41 -9.18
C THR A 116 -1.07 4.74 -8.76
N ILE A 117 0.23 4.90 -9.02
CA ILE A 117 0.97 6.16 -8.95
C ILE A 117 1.24 6.61 -10.38
N GLY A 118 0.55 7.67 -10.83
CA GLY A 118 0.58 8.13 -12.21
C GLY A 118 1.93 8.71 -12.66
N HIS A 119 2.09 8.87 -13.98
CA HIS A 119 3.27 9.47 -14.57
C HIS A 119 3.59 10.81 -13.94
N TYR A 120 4.86 11.08 -13.64
CA TYR A 120 5.29 12.35 -13.04
C TYR A 120 4.64 12.69 -11.67
N ALA A 121 3.94 11.77 -10.99
CA ALA A 121 3.12 12.08 -9.82
C ALA A 121 3.84 12.91 -8.74
N PHE A 122 5.12 12.62 -8.46
CA PHE A 122 5.99 13.31 -7.52
C PHE A 122 7.27 13.84 -8.21
N TYR A 123 7.21 14.13 -9.50
CA TYR A 123 8.32 14.68 -10.29
C TYR A 123 8.85 15.97 -9.65
N PHE A 124 10.17 16.11 -9.47
CA PHE A 124 10.81 17.26 -8.80
C PHE A 124 10.30 17.55 -7.37
N CYS A 125 9.82 16.57 -6.61
CA CYS A 125 9.58 16.71 -5.17
C CYS A 125 10.90 16.71 -4.38
N ASN A 126 11.72 17.74 -4.57
CA ASN A 126 13.12 17.79 -4.13
C ASN A 126 13.35 17.62 -2.61
N SER A 127 12.37 17.98 -1.77
CA SER A 127 12.46 17.84 -0.30
C SER A 127 11.86 16.56 0.26
N LEU A 128 11.27 15.69 -0.57
CA LEU A 128 10.62 14.46 -0.10
C LEU A 128 11.68 13.50 0.42
N THR A 129 11.58 13.10 1.68
CA THR A 129 12.69 12.39 2.37
C THR A 129 12.53 10.88 2.41
N SER A 130 11.29 10.40 2.44
CA SER A 130 10.95 8.98 2.44
C SER A 130 9.61 8.72 1.74
N VAL A 131 9.49 7.54 1.14
CA VAL A 131 8.24 7.04 0.55
C VAL A 131 8.08 5.56 0.90
N ILE A 132 6.90 5.22 1.42
CA ILE A 132 6.43 3.84 1.57
C ILE A 132 5.29 3.66 0.59
N LEU A 133 5.47 2.80 -0.40
CA LEU A 133 4.43 2.38 -1.33
C LEU A 133 3.77 1.12 -0.76
N PRO A 134 2.47 1.14 -0.43
CA PRO A 134 1.81 -0.01 0.15
C PRO A 134 1.71 -1.17 -0.84
N SER A 135 1.43 -2.38 -0.32
CA SER A 135 1.29 -3.59 -1.12
C SER A 135 0.14 -3.57 -2.14
N SER A 136 -0.77 -2.60 -2.02
CA SER A 136 -1.86 -2.38 -2.96
C SER A 136 -1.43 -1.69 -4.26
N VAL A 137 -0.30 -0.98 -4.26
CA VAL A 137 0.22 -0.33 -5.47
C VAL A 137 0.67 -1.43 -6.42
N ILE A 138 0.14 -1.43 -7.64
CA ILE A 138 0.46 -2.41 -8.67
C ILE A 138 1.54 -1.88 -9.61
N THR A 139 1.44 -0.60 -9.97
CA THR A 139 2.31 0.05 -10.94
C THR A 139 2.82 1.38 -10.41
N ILE A 140 4.14 1.59 -10.55
CA ILE A 140 4.78 2.90 -10.46
C ILE A 140 5.05 3.33 -11.89
N GLU A 141 4.33 4.33 -12.39
CA GLU A 141 4.46 4.79 -13.77
C GLU A 141 5.76 5.59 -14.00
N ASP A 142 6.05 5.86 -15.27
CA ASP A 142 7.29 6.53 -15.68
C ASP A 142 7.46 7.89 -14.99
N PHE A 143 8.71 8.22 -14.63
CA PHE A 143 9.11 9.48 -14.00
C PHE A 143 8.41 9.80 -12.66
N ALA A 144 7.70 8.85 -12.03
CA ALA A 144 6.87 9.11 -10.86
C ALA A 144 7.58 9.84 -9.71
N PHE A 145 8.85 9.54 -9.43
CA PHE A 145 9.70 10.15 -8.38
C PHE A 145 11.00 10.73 -8.94
N TYR A 146 11.03 11.08 -10.23
CA TYR A 146 12.19 11.69 -10.89
C TYR A 146 12.68 12.95 -10.14
N TYR A 147 13.98 13.06 -9.90
CA TYR A 147 14.62 14.16 -9.18
C TYR A 147 14.00 14.43 -7.79
N CYS A 148 13.60 13.40 -7.04
CA CYS A 148 13.36 13.56 -5.61
C CYS A 148 14.71 13.58 -4.87
N LEU A 149 15.44 14.69 -4.97
CA LEU A 149 16.85 14.79 -4.56
C LEU A 149 17.12 14.43 -3.09
N SER A 150 16.17 14.71 -2.18
CA SER A 150 16.28 14.38 -0.75
C SER A 150 15.75 12.99 -0.38
N LEU A 151 15.22 12.23 -1.34
CA LEU A 151 14.60 10.94 -1.09
C LEU A 151 15.68 9.93 -0.69
N SER A 152 15.73 9.63 0.60
CA SER A 152 16.81 8.84 1.21
C SER A 152 16.42 7.38 1.41
N THR A 153 15.13 7.13 1.61
CA THR A 153 14.57 5.80 1.89
C THR A 153 13.33 5.56 1.03
N VAL A 154 13.32 4.44 0.32
CA VAL A 154 12.17 3.98 -0.47
C VAL A 154 11.84 2.55 -0.09
N THR A 155 10.58 2.30 0.24
CA THR A 155 10.03 0.97 0.42
C THR A 155 8.97 0.73 -0.63
N ILE A 156 9.25 -0.16 -1.58
CA ILE A 156 8.33 -0.61 -2.61
C ILE A 156 7.56 -1.81 -2.06
N GLY A 157 6.24 -1.68 -1.95
CA GLY A 157 5.36 -2.71 -1.43
C GLY A 157 5.38 -4.00 -2.25
N SER A 158 5.03 -5.10 -1.59
CA SER A 158 5.13 -6.44 -2.17
C SER A 158 4.14 -6.74 -3.31
N GLY A 159 3.17 -5.87 -3.60
CA GLY A 159 2.26 -6.03 -4.75
C GLY A 159 2.67 -5.24 -6.00
N VAL A 160 3.72 -4.43 -5.94
CA VAL A 160 4.22 -3.71 -7.13
C VAL A 160 4.81 -4.72 -8.10
N VAL A 161 4.33 -4.69 -9.35
CA VAL A 161 4.77 -5.57 -10.44
C VAL A 161 5.80 -4.88 -11.32
N THR A 162 5.57 -3.59 -11.62
CA THR A 162 6.41 -2.82 -12.55
C THR A 162 6.87 -1.51 -11.92
N ILE A 163 8.17 -1.25 -12.02
CA ILE A 163 8.80 0.05 -11.78
C ILE A 163 9.07 0.67 -13.15
N GLY A 164 8.38 1.77 -13.45
CA GLY A 164 8.44 2.45 -14.76
C GLY A 164 9.79 3.08 -15.08
N ASP A 165 9.90 3.56 -16.32
CA ASP A 165 11.10 4.18 -16.84
C ASP A 165 11.39 5.49 -16.09
N TYR A 166 12.65 5.70 -15.73
CA TYR A 166 13.12 6.86 -14.97
C TYR A 166 12.37 7.10 -13.63
N ALA A 167 11.66 6.11 -13.09
CA ALA A 167 10.76 6.29 -11.94
C ALA A 167 11.45 6.94 -10.73
N PHE A 168 12.70 6.61 -10.44
CA PHE A 168 13.51 7.16 -9.35
C PHE A 168 14.82 7.79 -9.86
N TYR A 169 14.86 8.21 -11.13
CA TYR A 169 16.05 8.82 -11.73
C TYR A 169 16.53 10.04 -10.93
N SER A 170 17.83 10.14 -10.69
CA SER A 170 18.47 11.20 -9.91
C SER A 170 17.88 11.38 -8.50
N CYS A 171 17.42 10.32 -7.84
CA CYS A 171 17.21 10.35 -6.38
C CYS A 171 18.57 10.25 -5.67
N THR A 172 19.37 11.31 -5.74
CA THR A 172 20.79 11.29 -5.37
C THR A 172 21.06 10.95 -3.90
N SER A 173 20.10 11.18 -3.00
CA SER A 173 20.21 10.83 -1.58
C SER A 173 19.75 9.40 -1.26
N LEU A 174 19.19 8.67 -2.23
CA LEU A 174 18.63 7.34 -2.02
C LEU A 174 19.73 6.37 -1.61
N SER A 175 19.68 5.94 -0.35
CA SER A 175 20.69 5.06 0.25
C SER A 175 20.09 3.76 0.80
N SER A 176 18.79 3.76 1.09
CA SER A 176 18.05 2.56 1.49
C SER A 176 16.88 2.33 0.55
N LEU A 177 16.93 1.21 -0.18
CA LEU A 177 15.92 0.80 -1.14
C LEU A 177 15.48 -0.63 -0.82
N ILE A 178 14.19 -0.81 -0.58
CA ILE A 178 13.53 -2.11 -0.51
C ILE A 178 12.68 -2.26 -1.78
N ILE A 179 12.96 -3.28 -2.58
CA ILE A 179 12.18 -3.64 -3.76
C ILE A 179 11.21 -4.76 -3.39
N GLY A 180 9.92 -4.57 -3.69
CA GLY A 180 8.86 -5.53 -3.38
C GLY A 180 9.07 -6.90 -4.05
N SER A 181 8.69 -7.97 -3.37
CA SER A 181 8.94 -9.35 -3.82
C SER A 181 8.16 -9.78 -5.06
N SER A 182 7.18 -9.00 -5.54
CA SER A 182 6.44 -9.26 -6.79
C SER A 182 6.93 -8.45 -7.99
N VAL A 183 7.97 -7.61 -7.84
CA VAL A 183 8.48 -6.81 -8.95
C VAL A 183 9.09 -7.72 -10.01
N THR A 184 8.53 -7.71 -11.21
CA THR A 184 9.03 -8.47 -12.37
C THR A 184 9.87 -7.63 -13.31
N THR A 185 9.67 -6.31 -13.29
CA THR A 185 10.31 -5.38 -14.24
C THR A 185 10.82 -4.13 -13.54
N ILE A 186 12.11 -3.84 -13.76
CA ILE A 186 12.76 -2.57 -13.43
C ILE A 186 12.99 -1.85 -14.76
N GLY A 187 12.36 -0.68 -14.95
CA GLY A 187 12.38 0.07 -16.20
C GLY A 187 13.74 0.66 -16.58
N HIS A 188 13.80 1.24 -17.79
CA HIS A 188 14.95 1.97 -18.30
C HIS A 188 15.31 3.12 -17.36
N ALA A 189 16.58 3.21 -16.98
CA ALA A 189 17.12 4.26 -16.10
C ALA A 189 16.35 4.47 -14.78
N ALA A 190 15.59 3.45 -14.31
CA ALA A 190 14.67 3.59 -13.18
C ALA A 190 15.36 4.10 -11.90
N PHE A 191 16.60 3.69 -11.64
CA PHE A 191 17.41 4.15 -10.50
C PHE A 191 18.72 4.81 -10.96
N SER A 192 18.80 5.27 -12.21
CA SER A 192 20.01 5.93 -12.71
C SER A 192 20.31 7.21 -11.92
N CYS A 193 21.60 7.51 -11.73
CA CYS A 193 22.10 8.62 -10.91
C CYS A 193 21.67 8.57 -9.42
N CYS A 194 21.28 7.40 -8.87
CA CYS A 194 21.10 7.23 -7.42
C CYS A 194 22.47 7.10 -6.73
N THR A 195 23.21 8.22 -6.67
CA THR A 195 24.63 8.25 -6.29
C THR A 195 24.93 7.82 -4.85
N SER A 196 23.95 7.80 -3.95
CA SER A 196 24.12 7.35 -2.55
C SER A 196 23.77 5.87 -2.34
N LEU A 197 23.30 5.17 -3.38
CA LEU A 197 22.88 3.78 -3.27
C LEU A 197 24.11 2.89 -3.22
N THR A 198 24.28 2.15 -2.12
CA THR A 198 25.50 1.35 -1.85
C THR A 198 25.35 -0.12 -2.17
N SER A 199 24.12 -0.63 -2.02
CA SER A 199 23.77 -2.01 -2.34
C SER A 199 22.30 -2.11 -2.74
N VAL A 200 21.97 -3.10 -3.57
CA VAL A 200 20.59 -3.41 -3.94
C VAL A 200 20.37 -4.92 -3.92
N SER A 201 19.28 -5.34 -3.27
CA SER A 201 18.76 -6.70 -3.38
C SER A 201 17.73 -6.76 -4.49
N ILE A 202 18.01 -7.54 -5.54
CA ILE A 202 17.13 -7.79 -6.68
C ILE A 202 16.23 -9.00 -6.35
N PRO A 203 14.90 -8.82 -6.23
CA PRO A 203 13.98 -9.91 -5.88
C PRO A 203 13.99 -11.06 -6.88
N ARG A 204 13.64 -12.26 -6.40
CA ARG A 204 13.58 -13.50 -7.18
C ARG A 204 12.65 -13.45 -8.41
N SER A 205 11.68 -12.55 -8.39
CA SER A 205 10.64 -12.37 -9.40
C SER A 205 11.09 -11.49 -10.57
N VAL A 206 12.21 -10.77 -10.43
CA VAL A 206 12.71 -9.88 -11.49
C VAL A 206 13.20 -10.69 -12.68
N THR A 207 12.52 -10.52 -13.81
CA THR A 207 12.89 -11.13 -15.10
C THR A 207 13.49 -10.11 -16.07
N THR A 208 13.21 -8.82 -15.87
CA THR A 208 13.64 -7.73 -16.76
C THR A 208 14.25 -6.58 -15.98
N ILE A 209 15.46 -6.19 -16.38
CA ILE A 209 16.16 -4.98 -15.92
C ILE A 209 16.45 -4.13 -17.15
N GLY A 210 15.89 -2.93 -17.21
CA GLY A 210 16.01 -2.03 -18.35
C GLY A 210 17.42 -1.48 -18.54
N SER A 211 17.67 -0.91 -19.73
CA SER A 211 18.94 -0.25 -20.02
C SER A 211 19.21 0.87 -19.02
N GLU A 212 20.45 1.11 -18.66
CA GLU A 212 20.86 2.16 -17.69
C GLU A 212 20.18 2.09 -16.31
N ALA A 213 19.48 1.01 -15.94
CA ALA A 213 18.63 0.96 -14.73
C ALA A 213 19.34 1.42 -13.44
N PHE A 214 20.62 1.11 -13.28
CA PHE A 214 21.49 1.54 -12.18
C PHE A 214 22.74 2.28 -12.68
N SER A 215 22.67 2.89 -13.86
CA SER A 215 23.76 3.71 -14.39
C SER A 215 24.08 4.90 -13.46
N TYR A 216 25.33 5.36 -13.42
CA TYR A 216 25.79 6.46 -12.55
C TYR A 216 25.50 6.27 -11.05
N CYS A 217 25.23 5.04 -10.57
CA CYS A 217 25.16 4.75 -9.14
C CYS A 217 26.58 4.68 -8.56
N THR A 218 27.24 5.83 -8.41
CA THR A 218 28.68 5.94 -8.13
C THR A 218 29.12 5.42 -6.76
N SER A 219 28.19 5.06 -5.86
CA SER A 219 28.50 4.42 -4.57
C SER A 219 28.14 2.94 -4.54
N LEU A 220 27.58 2.39 -5.63
CA LEU A 220 27.04 1.04 -5.67
C LEU A 220 28.17 0.02 -5.71
N SER A 221 28.32 -0.73 -4.62
CA SER A 221 29.40 -1.70 -4.44
C SER A 221 28.94 -3.15 -4.53
N SER A 222 27.63 -3.39 -4.35
CA SER A 222 27.10 -4.74 -4.26
C SER A 222 25.68 -4.85 -4.85
N LEU A 223 25.46 -5.88 -5.66
CA LEU A 223 24.15 -6.31 -6.12
C LEU A 223 23.91 -7.74 -5.66
N THR A 224 22.84 -7.98 -4.93
CA THR A 224 22.47 -9.33 -4.47
C THR A 224 21.24 -9.82 -5.23
N PHE A 225 21.35 -10.94 -5.93
CA PHE A 225 20.26 -11.58 -6.64
C PHE A 225 19.64 -12.68 -5.78
N LEU A 226 18.35 -12.54 -5.52
CA LEU A 226 17.59 -13.44 -4.64
C LEU A 226 16.90 -14.57 -5.40
N GLY A 227 17.02 -14.60 -6.73
CA GLY A 227 16.51 -15.64 -7.61
C GLY A 227 17.55 -16.72 -7.90
N LEU A 228 17.08 -17.96 -8.09
CA LEU A 228 17.92 -19.06 -8.60
C LEU A 228 18.12 -19.00 -10.12
N VAL A 229 17.33 -18.17 -10.80
CA VAL A 229 17.42 -17.92 -12.23
C VAL A 229 17.76 -16.45 -12.43
N ALA A 230 18.83 -16.17 -13.16
CA ALA A 230 19.24 -14.82 -13.54
C ALA A 230 18.16 -14.16 -14.42
N PRO A 231 17.95 -12.83 -14.29
CA PRO A 231 17.04 -12.09 -15.15
C PRO A 231 17.28 -12.39 -16.64
N GLU A 232 16.20 -12.64 -17.38
CA GLU A 232 16.23 -13.05 -18.78
C GLU A 232 16.63 -11.87 -19.69
N ASN A 233 16.13 -10.68 -19.39
CA ASN A 233 16.33 -9.48 -20.19
C ASN A 233 17.08 -8.43 -19.35
N VAL A 234 18.34 -8.18 -19.68
CA VAL A 234 19.15 -7.13 -19.05
C VAL A 234 19.54 -6.15 -20.14
N GLY A 235 19.11 -4.89 -20.01
CA GLY A 235 19.37 -3.85 -20.99
C GLY A 235 20.83 -3.39 -21.00
N ASP A 236 21.20 -2.73 -22.10
CA ASP A 236 22.54 -2.20 -22.28
C ASP A 236 22.87 -1.18 -21.19
N GLU A 237 24.14 -1.13 -20.78
CA GLU A 237 24.65 -0.13 -19.85
C GLU A 237 23.92 -0.07 -18.49
N TRP A 238 23.18 -1.13 -18.10
CA TRP A 238 22.37 -1.16 -16.88
C TRP A 238 23.13 -0.84 -15.58
N ILE A 239 24.45 -0.97 -15.57
CA ILE A 239 25.36 -0.59 -14.47
C ILE A 239 26.56 0.25 -14.98
N SER A 240 26.42 1.00 -16.09
CA SER A 240 27.49 1.90 -16.55
C SER A 240 27.79 2.98 -15.51
N ASP A 241 29.02 3.49 -15.50
CA ASP A 241 29.45 4.54 -14.56
C ASP A 241 29.25 4.20 -13.06
N THR A 242 29.23 2.90 -12.74
CA THR A 242 29.34 2.37 -11.38
C THR A 242 30.81 2.13 -11.01
N PRO A 243 31.15 1.98 -9.71
CA PRO A 243 32.50 1.64 -9.28
C PRO A 243 33.01 0.34 -9.92
N ALA A 244 34.27 0.30 -10.35
CA ALA A 244 34.87 -0.89 -10.97
C ALA A 244 34.92 -2.11 -10.03
N GLU A 245 34.86 -1.87 -8.72
CA GLU A 245 34.81 -2.85 -7.65
C GLU A 245 33.41 -3.42 -7.40
N ILE A 246 32.35 -2.95 -8.08
CA ILE A 246 31.00 -3.50 -7.90
C ILE A 246 30.99 -5.01 -8.11
N ARG A 247 30.31 -5.75 -7.23
CA ARG A 247 30.17 -7.22 -7.34
C ARG A 247 28.71 -7.66 -7.31
N GLY A 248 28.42 -8.65 -8.15
CA GLY A 248 27.17 -9.40 -8.11
C GLY A 248 27.28 -10.60 -7.17
N HIS A 249 26.25 -10.87 -6.38
CA HIS A 249 26.20 -12.00 -5.46
C HIS A 249 24.91 -12.78 -5.70
N ALA A 250 25.03 -14.10 -5.81
CA ALA A 250 23.89 -14.99 -6.04
C ALA A 250 24.13 -16.31 -5.30
N TYR A 251 23.06 -17.12 -5.14
CA TYR A 251 23.16 -18.42 -4.48
C TYR A 251 24.06 -19.36 -5.27
N THR A 252 24.79 -20.22 -4.56
CA THR A 252 25.61 -21.27 -5.18
C THR A 252 24.81 -22.26 -6.03
N THR A 253 23.51 -22.39 -5.78
CA THR A 253 22.58 -23.25 -6.54
C THR A 253 21.90 -22.52 -7.71
N SER A 254 22.17 -21.23 -7.91
CA SER A 254 21.61 -20.45 -9.01
C SER A 254 22.31 -20.74 -10.35
N ASN A 255 21.72 -20.30 -11.45
CA ASN A 255 22.34 -20.35 -12.78
C ASN A 255 23.26 -19.16 -13.10
N PHE A 256 23.59 -18.31 -12.11
CA PHE A 256 24.56 -17.25 -12.30
C PHE A 256 25.97 -17.83 -12.49
N PRO A 257 26.87 -17.10 -13.19
CA PRO A 257 28.27 -17.50 -13.28
C PRO A 257 28.93 -17.59 -11.91
N VAL A 258 30.00 -18.37 -11.83
CA VAL A 258 30.78 -18.54 -10.60
C VAL A 258 31.54 -17.26 -10.24
N GLN A 259 32.02 -17.18 -8.99
CA GLN A 259 32.83 -16.06 -8.52
C GLN A 259 34.01 -15.75 -9.47
N GLY A 260 34.15 -14.48 -9.85
CA GLY A 260 35.18 -13.97 -10.74
C GLY A 260 34.75 -13.85 -12.20
N ASP A 261 33.73 -14.60 -12.63
CA ASP A 261 33.22 -14.54 -13.99
C ASP A 261 32.34 -13.29 -14.21
N ASN A 262 32.12 -12.95 -15.48
CA ASN A 262 31.29 -11.83 -15.89
C ASN A 262 29.86 -12.27 -16.24
N TRP A 263 28.87 -11.52 -15.77
CA TRP A 263 27.46 -11.65 -16.15
C TRP A 263 26.93 -10.28 -16.58
N ASN A 264 26.64 -10.09 -17.87
CA ASN A 264 26.12 -8.82 -18.41
C ASN A 264 26.92 -7.59 -17.95
N GLY A 265 28.26 -7.67 -17.97
CA GLY A 265 29.14 -6.57 -17.52
C GLY A 265 29.45 -6.56 -16.02
N LEU A 266 28.71 -7.30 -15.20
CA LEU A 266 28.94 -7.41 -13.75
C LEU A 266 29.91 -8.54 -13.42
N THR A 267 30.94 -8.26 -12.62
CA THR A 267 31.81 -9.33 -12.09
C THR A 267 31.15 -9.98 -10.88
N MET A 268 31.03 -11.30 -10.88
CA MET A 268 30.44 -12.05 -9.76
C MET A 268 31.42 -12.12 -8.58
N GLY A 269 30.95 -11.73 -7.40
CA GLY A 269 31.66 -11.81 -6.13
C GLY A 269 31.46 -13.16 -5.42
N ALA A 270 31.76 -13.18 -4.12
CA ALA A 270 31.51 -14.35 -3.30
C ALA A 270 30.01 -14.70 -3.30
N PRO A 271 29.63 -15.98 -3.38
CA PRO A 271 28.23 -16.37 -3.37
C PRO A 271 27.58 -16.03 -2.01
N ILE A 272 26.29 -15.75 -2.03
CA ILE A 272 25.48 -15.77 -0.80
C ILE A 272 25.33 -17.22 -0.33
N GLY A 273 25.21 -17.43 0.99
CA GLY A 273 25.29 -18.73 1.68
C GLY A 273 24.19 -19.74 1.30
N GLY A 274 23.66 -20.46 2.29
CA GLY A 274 22.55 -21.39 2.06
C GLY A 274 21.35 -20.71 1.40
N GLU A 275 20.47 -21.49 0.76
CA GLU A 275 19.21 -20.97 0.20
C GLU A 275 18.38 -20.28 1.29
N ASN A 276 17.67 -19.22 0.92
CA ASN A 276 16.88 -18.44 1.86
C ASN A 276 15.83 -19.30 2.58
N THR A 277 15.83 -19.27 3.91
CA THR A 277 14.76 -19.84 4.71
C THR A 277 13.71 -18.74 4.96
N PRO A 278 12.42 -18.97 4.65
CA PRO A 278 11.40 -17.97 4.93
C PRO A 278 11.37 -17.59 6.42
N PRO A 279 11.05 -16.32 6.75
CA PRO A 279 11.03 -15.87 8.14
C PRO A 279 9.88 -16.55 8.88
N VAL A 280 9.87 -16.48 10.20
CA VAL A 280 8.75 -16.91 11.04
C VAL A 280 8.02 -15.69 11.59
N ALA A 281 6.79 -15.48 11.14
CA ALA A 281 5.94 -14.39 11.60
C ALA A 281 5.39 -14.63 13.03
N GLY A 282 5.40 -13.58 13.83
CA GLY A 282 4.84 -13.54 15.16
C GLY A 282 4.45 -12.13 15.56
N PHE A 283 3.37 -11.99 16.32
CA PHE A 283 3.06 -10.73 16.97
C PHE A 283 2.29 -10.91 18.27
N THR A 284 2.24 -9.84 19.05
CA THR A 284 1.45 -9.70 20.27
C THR A 284 0.67 -8.38 20.22
N TYR A 285 -0.34 -8.25 21.08
CA TYR A 285 -1.11 -7.01 21.19
C TYR A 285 -1.39 -6.67 22.66
N THR A 286 -1.61 -5.39 22.97
CA THR A 286 -1.91 -4.90 24.32
C THR A 286 -2.89 -3.72 24.24
N PRO A 287 -3.93 -3.67 25.10
CA PRO A 287 -4.23 -4.58 26.21
C PRO A 287 -4.85 -5.92 25.76
N PRO A 288 -4.85 -6.96 26.61
CA PRO A 288 -5.42 -8.27 26.26
C PRO A 288 -6.95 -8.27 26.09
N ASN A 289 -7.65 -7.31 26.72
CA ASN A 289 -9.10 -7.12 26.61
C ASN A 289 -9.42 -5.69 26.15
N PRO A 290 -9.17 -5.38 24.86
CA PRO A 290 -9.36 -4.05 24.34
C PRO A 290 -10.84 -3.67 24.21
N SER A 291 -11.11 -2.37 24.28
CA SER A 291 -12.44 -1.81 24.09
C SER A 291 -12.54 -0.99 22.80
N VAL A 292 -13.75 -0.77 22.29
CA VAL A 292 -13.98 0.16 21.17
C VAL A 292 -13.40 1.54 21.48
N ASN A 293 -12.85 2.19 20.46
CA ASN A 293 -12.13 3.47 20.52
C ASN A 293 -10.89 3.47 21.43
N GLN A 294 -10.45 2.30 21.91
CA GLN A 294 -9.19 2.17 22.61
C GLN A 294 -8.06 1.95 21.60
N THR A 295 -6.98 2.71 21.74
CA THR A 295 -5.73 2.44 21.03
C THR A 295 -5.14 1.12 21.52
N ILE A 296 -4.96 0.17 20.60
CA ILE A 296 -4.33 -1.13 20.85
C ILE A 296 -2.92 -1.07 20.26
N ALA A 297 -1.92 -1.39 21.06
CA ALA A 297 -0.54 -1.53 20.59
C ALA A 297 -0.32 -2.94 20.03
N PHE A 298 0.28 -3.03 18.85
CA PHE A 298 0.67 -4.27 18.19
C PHE A 298 2.20 -4.33 18.09
N ASN A 299 2.77 -5.48 18.40
CA ASN A 299 4.22 -5.69 18.38
C ASN A 299 4.57 -7.02 17.71
N ALA A 300 5.16 -6.94 16.52
CA ALA A 300 5.63 -8.06 15.71
C ALA A 300 7.10 -8.46 15.97
N SER A 301 7.72 -7.98 17.05
CA SER A 301 9.13 -8.26 17.37
C SER A 301 9.39 -9.72 17.79
N THR A 302 8.35 -10.55 17.90
CA THR A 302 8.48 -12.00 18.06
C THR A 302 8.70 -12.71 16.73
N SER A 303 8.59 -11.98 15.60
CA SER A 303 9.01 -12.49 14.31
C SER A 303 10.54 -12.58 14.25
N TYR A 304 11.05 -13.61 13.58
CA TYR A 304 12.49 -13.79 13.40
C TYR A 304 12.80 -14.43 12.05
N ASP A 305 14.04 -14.29 11.61
CA ASP A 305 14.59 -14.94 10.44
C ASP A 305 15.88 -15.67 10.85
N SER A 306 16.06 -16.91 10.37
CA SER A 306 17.16 -17.78 10.79
C SER A 306 18.48 -17.47 10.11
N ASP A 307 18.41 -16.88 8.92
CA ASP A 307 19.53 -16.66 7.99
C ASP A 307 19.59 -15.20 7.51
N GLY A 308 18.78 -14.33 8.12
CA GLY A 308 18.68 -12.94 7.72
C GLY A 308 18.01 -12.04 8.75
N SER A 309 17.27 -11.06 8.27
CA SER A 309 16.61 -10.03 9.06
C SER A 309 15.29 -9.63 8.41
N ILE A 310 14.29 -9.32 9.24
CA ILE A 310 13.00 -8.84 8.77
C ILE A 310 13.10 -7.36 8.43
N ILE A 311 12.70 -7.00 7.20
CA ILE A 311 12.82 -5.64 6.66
C ILE A 311 11.48 -4.93 6.46
N LEU A 312 10.37 -5.69 6.46
CA LEU A 312 9.03 -5.15 6.20
C LEU A 312 7.98 -5.90 7.00
N TYR A 313 7.07 -5.13 7.59
CA TYR A 313 5.90 -5.59 8.35
C TYR A 313 4.65 -5.00 7.71
N GLU A 314 3.80 -5.85 7.16
CA GLU A 314 2.55 -5.47 6.52
C GLU A 314 1.38 -5.99 7.37
N TRP A 315 0.43 -5.14 7.70
CA TRP A 315 -0.72 -5.46 8.55
C TRP A 315 -1.99 -5.49 7.72
N ASP A 316 -2.72 -6.60 7.83
CA ASP A 316 -4.10 -6.75 7.38
C ASP A 316 -4.99 -6.81 8.64
N TRP A 317 -5.71 -5.73 8.91
CA TRP A 317 -6.47 -5.51 10.14
C TRP A 317 -7.75 -6.32 10.22
N ASN A 318 -8.17 -6.92 9.11
CA ASN A 318 -9.47 -7.56 9.00
C ASN A 318 -9.41 -8.96 8.33
N ASN A 319 -8.22 -9.36 7.87
CA ASN A 319 -7.88 -10.60 7.16
C ASN A 319 -8.74 -10.83 5.91
N ASP A 320 -8.95 -9.78 5.10
CA ASP A 320 -9.59 -9.86 3.78
C ASP A 320 -8.60 -10.08 2.63
N GLY A 321 -7.30 -10.07 2.93
CA GLY A 321 -6.21 -10.22 1.97
C GLY A 321 -5.64 -8.90 1.45
N VAL A 322 -6.15 -7.75 1.91
CA VAL A 322 -5.60 -6.42 1.65
C VAL A 322 -4.82 -5.97 2.87
N PHE A 323 -3.52 -5.66 2.71
CA PHE A 323 -2.71 -5.16 3.81
C PHE A 323 -2.82 -3.63 3.88
N GLU A 324 -3.49 -3.13 4.91
CA GLU A 324 -3.82 -1.71 5.00
C GLU A 324 -2.63 -0.83 5.41
N GLU A 325 -1.67 -1.38 6.18
CA GLU A 325 -0.52 -0.64 6.69
C GLU A 325 0.80 -1.38 6.44
N SER A 326 1.88 -0.63 6.28
CA SER A 326 3.22 -1.18 6.03
C SER A 326 4.28 -0.38 6.77
N TYR A 327 5.19 -1.07 7.45
CA TYR A 327 6.23 -0.46 8.30
C TYR A 327 7.56 -1.18 8.16
N THR A 328 8.65 -0.44 8.37
CA THR A 328 10.02 -1.00 8.51
C THR A 328 10.39 -1.31 9.96
N ILE A 329 9.48 -1.05 10.90
CA ILE A 329 9.63 -1.36 12.33
C ILE A 329 8.48 -2.28 12.79
N PRO A 330 8.71 -3.13 13.81
CA PRO A 330 7.74 -4.16 14.21
C PRO A 330 6.53 -3.66 14.98
N THR A 331 6.45 -2.37 15.32
CA THR A 331 5.42 -1.82 16.21
C THR A 331 4.49 -0.87 15.50
N THR A 332 3.19 -1.00 15.75
CA THR A 332 2.16 -0.05 15.31
C THR A 332 1.03 0.01 16.35
N THR A 333 0.05 0.88 16.11
CA THR A 333 -1.17 0.97 16.92
C THR A 333 -2.39 1.03 16.03
N HIS A 334 -3.48 0.39 16.44
CA HIS A 334 -4.76 0.46 15.73
C HIS A 334 -5.94 0.55 16.71
N SER A 335 -7.10 1.02 16.23
CA SER A 335 -8.32 1.10 17.04
C SER A 335 -9.57 0.86 16.20
N TRP A 336 -10.58 0.24 16.79
CA TRP A 336 -11.86 -0.04 16.14
C TRP A 336 -12.99 0.72 16.81
N THR A 337 -13.95 1.20 16.02
CA THR A 337 -15.15 1.89 16.51
C THR A 337 -16.30 0.94 16.84
N LEU A 338 -16.23 -0.30 16.34
CA LEU A 338 -17.22 -1.34 16.53
C LEU A 338 -16.65 -2.49 17.36
N ALA A 339 -17.51 -3.10 18.17
CA ALA A 339 -17.15 -4.27 18.97
C ALA A 339 -17.34 -5.52 18.11
N ASP A 340 -16.26 -6.27 17.89
CA ASP A 340 -16.24 -7.53 17.14
C ASP A 340 -14.98 -8.34 17.48
N ASN A 341 -14.85 -9.52 16.86
CA ASN A 341 -13.63 -10.30 16.83
C ASN A 341 -12.91 -10.03 15.50
N TYR A 342 -11.81 -9.28 15.55
CA TYR A 342 -11.07 -8.90 14.35
C TYR A 342 -9.95 -9.92 14.10
N PRO A 343 -10.00 -10.71 13.01
CA PRO A 343 -8.90 -11.56 12.63
C PRO A 343 -7.82 -10.69 11.99
N ILE A 344 -6.76 -10.40 12.75
CA ILE A 344 -5.65 -9.59 12.26
C ILE A 344 -4.60 -10.53 11.69
N LEU A 345 -4.03 -10.19 10.55
CA LEU A 345 -2.95 -10.90 9.90
C LEU A 345 -1.75 -9.96 9.76
N VAL A 346 -0.57 -10.40 10.18
CA VAL A 346 0.69 -9.73 9.85
C VAL A 346 1.44 -10.57 8.83
N ARG A 347 1.94 -9.94 7.76
CA ARG A 347 2.94 -10.50 6.86
C ARG A 347 4.28 -9.86 7.16
N VAL A 348 5.30 -10.68 7.34
CA VAL A 348 6.69 -10.21 7.48
C VAL A 348 7.48 -10.63 6.27
N THR A 349 8.35 -9.75 5.77
CA THR A 349 9.26 -10.01 4.65
C THR A 349 10.70 -9.90 5.12
N ASP A 350 11.51 -10.90 4.83
CA ASP A 350 12.95 -10.89 5.12
C ASP A 350 13.77 -10.09 4.08
N ASN A 351 15.07 -9.92 4.35
CA ASN A 351 16.02 -9.24 3.46
C ASN A 351 16.31 -9.98 2.15
N ALA A 352 15.76 -11.18 1.97
CA ALA A 352 15.79 -11.98 0.75
C ALA A 352 14.41 -12.06 0.06
N GLY A 353 13.45 -11.25 0.51
CA GLY A 353 12.11 -11.13 -0.07
C GLY A 353 11.20 -12.34 0.16
N ALA A 354 11.55 -13.31 1.00
CA ALA A 354 10.60 -14.35 1.41
C ALA A 354 9.69 -13.83 2.51
N THR A 355 8.49 -14.38 2.54
CA THR A 355 7.44 -13.90 3.42
C THR A 355 6.88 -15.03 4.25
N SER A 356 6.36 -14.67 5.42
CA SER A 356 5.45 -15.53 6.17
C SER A 356 4.40 -14.69 6.86
N THR A 357 3.33 -15.34 7.29
CA THR A 357 2.18 -14.66 7.88
C THR A 357 1.79 -15.25 9.23
N LYS A 358 1.30 -14.41 10.14
CA LYS A 358 0.69 -14.84 11.40
C LYS A 358 -0.66 -14.18 11.55
N SER A 359 -1.69 -14.94 11.91
CA SER A 359 -2.98 -14.40 12.30
C SER A 359 -3.27 -14.58 13.79
N ILE A 360 -3.85 -13.55 14.41
CA ILE A 360 -4.40 -13.57 15.77
C ILE A 360 -5.74 -12.85 15.75
N THR A 361 -6.78 -13.46 16.33
CA THR A 361 -8.08 -12.82 16.51
C THR A 361 -8.08 -11.96 17.79
N VAL A 362 -8.38 -10.67 17.64
CA VAL A 362 -8.46 -9.71 18.73
C VAL A 362 -9.93 -9.42 19.08
N PRO A 363 -10.40 -9.78 20.29
CA PRO A 363 -11.76 -9.49 20.73
C PRO A 363 -11.86 -8.05 21.25
N VAL A 364 -12.52 -7.16 20.49
CA VAL A 364 -12.76 -5.76 20.90
C VAL A 364 -14.14 -5.65 21.55
N GLY A 365 -14.16 -5.33 22.84
CA GLY A 365 -15.39 -5.21 23.62
C GLY A 365 -16.01 -3.81 23.57
N ARG A 366 -17.31 -3.70 23.86
CA ARG A 366 -17.91 -2.42 24.26
C ARG A 366 -17.38 -2.12 25.65
N GLY A 367 -16.54 -1.12 25.84
CA GLY A 367 -15.81 -0.92 27.10
C GLY A 367 -16.70 -1.01 28.34
N ARG A 368 -16.15 -1.54 29.45
CA ARG A 368 -16.82 -1.47 30.75
C ARG A 368 -16.91 0.00 31.16
N GLY A 369 -17.95 0.69 30.72
CA GLY A 369 -18.43 1.87 31.43
C GLY A 369 -18.57 1.50 32.89
N GLY A 370 -18.16 2.39 33.80
CA GLY A 370 -18.16 2.15 35.23
C GLY A 370 -19.55 1.83 35.75
N ASP A 371 -19.98 0.58 35.62
CA ASP A 371 -21.22 0.07 36.14
C ASP A 371 -20.89 -0.53 37.50
N LYS A 372 -21.14 0.28 38.53
CA LYS A 372 -21.22 -0.21 39.90
C LYS A 372 -22.38 -1.19 39.97
N GLY A 373 -22.06 -2.47 39.79
CA GLY A 373 -22.81 -3.61 40.32
C GLY A 373 -24.24 -3.78 39.82
N THR A 374 -24.42 -4.66 38.83
CA THR A 374 -25.49 -5.67 38.90
C THR A 374 -24.92 -7.02 38.42
N PRO A 375 -25.20 -8.14 39.11
CA PRO A 375 -24.54 -9.41 38.83
C PRO A 375 -25.17 -10.16 37.64
N GLY A 376 -24.30 -10.67 36.77
CA GLY A 376 -24.42 -11.97 36.10
C GLY A 376 -25.65 -12.23 35.24
N PHE A 377 -25.49 -12.08 33.93
CA PHE A 377 -26.16 -12.97 32.97
C PHE A 377 -25.09 -13.69 32.14
N GLU A 378 -24.69 -14.87 32.60
CA GLU A 378 -24.12 -15.89 31.72
C GLU A 378 -25.19 -16.27 30.69
N LEU A 379 -24.94 -15.95 29.42
CA LEU A 379 -25.73 -16.49 28.33
C LEU A 379 -25.21 -17.90 28.03
N VAL A 380 -25.73 -18.88 28.80
CA VAL A 380 -25.54 -20.30 28.52
C VAL A 380 -26.19 -20.61 27.16
N PHE A 381 -25.38 -21.08 26.22
CA PHE A 381 -25.86 -21.65 24.95
C PHE A 381 -26.68 -22.92 25.25
N VAL A 382 -28.00 -22.83 25.11
CA VAL A 382 -28.86 -24.01 24.96
C VAL A 382 -29.22 -24.14 23.48
N LEU A 383 -28.63 -25.15 22.83
CA LEU A 383 -29.11 -25.64 21.53
C LEU A 383 -30.57 -26.10 21.68
N GLY A 384 -31.49 -25.45 20.95
CA GLY A 384 -32.90 -25.84 20.90
C GLY A 384 -33.50 -25.45 19.54
N ALA A 385 -33.87 -26.45 18.76
CA ALA A 385 -34.41 -26.36 17.42
C ALA A 385 -35.66 -25.45 17.31
N ILE A 386 -35.72 -24.60 16.29
CA ILE A 386 -36.96 -23.97 15.83
C ILE A 386 -37.27 -24.44 14.42
N THR A 387 -38.05 -25.50 14.33
CA THR A 387 -38.89 -25.84 13.18
C THR A 387 -40.24 -25.14 13.29
N ALA A 388 -40.68 -24.57 12.17
CA ALA A 388 -42.07 -24.31 11.78
C ALA A 388 -42.90 -23.29 12.57
N SER A 389 -43.16 -22.14 11.94
CA SER A 389 -44.49 -21.49 11.89
C SER A 389 -44.53 -20.44 10.78
N ILE A 390 -44.67 -20.90 9.54
CA ILE A 390 -45.21 -20.13 8.41
C ILE A 390 -46.58 -20.74 8.13
N LEU A 391 -47.67 -20.14 8.61
CA LEU A 391 -49.00 -20.22 8.00
C LEU A 391 -49.97 -19.28 8.75
N PHE A 392 -50.92 -18.69 8.00
CA PHE A 392 -52.06 -17.86 8.44
C PHE A 392 -51.86 -16.34 8.64
N LEU A 393 -51.63 -15.63 7.53
CA LEU A 393 -52.25 -14.32 7.30
C LEU A 393 -52.73 -14.21 5.84
N LYS A 394 -53.86 -14.87 5.53
CA LYS A 394 -54.68 -14.61 4.33
C LYS A 394 -56.11 -15.14 4.49
N LYS A 395 -56.98 -14.35 5.12
CA LYS A 395 -58.45 -14.38 5.07
C LYS A 395 -58.87 -13.11 5.84
N LYS A 396 -59.68 -12.17 5.37
CA LYS A 396 -60.75 -12.22 4.38
C LYS A 396 -61.13 -10.75 4.14
N ARG A 397 -60.94 -10.22 2.93
CA ARG A 397 -61.65 -9.03 2.43
C ARG A 397 -62.29 -9.48 1.12
N ASP A 398 -63.51 -9.03 0.91
CA ASP A 398 -64.38 -9.25 -0.26
C ASP A 398 -65.27 -10.50 -0.19
N ILE A 399 -66.56 -10.28 0.10
CA ILE A 399 -67.67 -10.39 -0.86
C ILE A 399 -68.95 -9.87 -0.15
N GLN A 400 -69.41 -8.70 -0.62
CA GLN A 400 -70.80 -8.23 -0.56
C GLN A 400 -71.23 -8.13 -2.03
N THR A 401 -72.20 -8.93 -2.45
CA THR A 401 -73.18 -8.65 -3.53
C THR A 401 -74.16 -9.82 -3.64
N SER A 402 -75.44 -9.45 -3.62
CA SER A 402 -76.69 -10.20 -3.84
C SER A 402 -76.96 -11.44 -2.99
#